data_AF-A0A354CZZ0-F1
#
_entry.id   AF-A0A354CZZ0-F1
#
_cell.length_a   1.000
_cell.length_b   1.000
_cell.length_c   1.000
_cell.angle_alpha   90.00
_cell.angle_beta   90.00
_cell.angle_gamma   90.00
#
_symmetry.space_group_name_H-M   'P 1'
#
loop_
_entity.id
_entity.type
_entity.pdbx_description
1 polymer ?
#
loop_
_entity_poly.entity_id
_entity_poly.type
_entity_poly.pdbx_seq_one_letter_code
_entity_poly.pdbx_strand_id
1 'polypeptide(L)'
;MRVVTDTNTVVSGLLWHGNPRQVLEAARAGTLQLYTSAALLAEIEEVLQRAKFAQRLSLAGVASHTLVMGYAALAWLIEPA
;
A
#
# COMPACT_ATOMS: atom_id res chain seq x y z
N MET A 1 -4.35 -0.80 17.68
CA MET A 1 -3.32 0.25 17.48
C MET A 1 -3.62 1.00 16.18
N ARG A 2 -3.47 2.33 16.15
CA ARG A 2 -3.67 3.14 14.93
C ARG A 2 -2.32 3.48 14.32
N VAL A 3 -2.14 3.25 13.02
CA VAL A 3 -0.84 3.35 12.35
C VAL A 3 -1.00 4.07 11.02
N VAL A 4 -0.15 5.05 10.77
CA VAL A 4 0.15 5.56 9.42
C VAL A 4 1.49 4.94 9.01
N THR A 5 1.51 4.25 7.89
CA THR A 5 2.70 3.55 7.39
C THR A 5 3.40 4.38 6.33
N ASP A 6 4.73 4.37 6.34
CA ASP A 6 5.54 4.95 5.26
C ASP A 6 5.20 4.32 3.90
N THR A 7 5.29 5.12 2.84
CA THR A 7 5.02 4.71 1.45
C THR A 7 5.85 3.49 1.05
N ASN A 8 7.13 3.42 1.43
CA ASN A 8 7.97 2.27 1.11
C ASN A 8 7.54 1.00 1.85
N THR A 9 6.97 1.12 3.06
CA THR A 9 6.45 -0.03 3.80
C THR A 9 5.22 -0.60 3.08
N VAL A 10 4.31 0.25 2.61
CA VAL A 10 3.13 -0.18 1.85
C VAL A 10 3.55 -0.82 0.53
N VAL A 11 4.37 -0.14 -0.27
CA VAL A 11 4.87 -0.66 -1.56
C VAL A 11 5.61 -1.98 -1.35
N SER A 12 6.43 -2.08 -0.31
CA SER A 12 7.15 -3.32 -0.02
C SER A 12 6.21 -4.47 0.36
N GLY A 13 5.19 -4.20 1.18
CA GLY A 13 4.19 -5.18 1.57
C GLY A 13 3.29 -5.61 0.40
N LEU A 14 3.05 -4.73 -0.58
CA LEU A 14 2.29 -5.08 -1.78
C LEU A 14 3.09 -5.98 -2.72
N LEU A 15 4.40 -5.75 -2.87
CA LEU A 15 5.21 -6.36 -3.92
C LEU A 15 6.03 -7.59 -3.49
N TRP A 16 6.35 -7.74 -2.19
CA TRP A 16 7.17 -8.83 -1.66
C TRP A 16 6.60 -9.42 -0.38
N HIS A 17 7.11 -10.60 -0.02
CA HIS A 17 6.89 -11.20 1.30
C HIS A 17 7.89 -10.64 2.32
N GLY A 18 7.57 -10.78 3.63
CA GLY A 18 8.43 -10.34 4.73
C GLY A 18 7.72 -9.39 5.70
N ASN A 19 8.48 -8.70 6.55
CA ASN A 19 7.95 -7.86 7.62
C ASN A 19 6.95 -6.78 7.10
N PRO A 20 7.20 -6.08 5.98
CA PRO A 20 6.22 -5.12 5.46
C PRO A 20 4.88 -5.76 5.07
N ARG A 21 4.89 -7.01 4.57
CA ARG A 21 3.66 -7.76 4.28
C ARG A 21 2.89 -8.07 5.56
N GLN A 22 3.59 -8.41 6.64
CA GLN A 22 2.95 -8.70 7.93
C GLN A 22 2.17 -7.50 8.48
N VAL A 23 2.56 -6.26 8.16
CA VAL A 23 1.79 -5.06 8.53
C VAL A 23 0.43 -5.05 7.83
N LEU A 24 0.39 -5.38 6.54
CA LEU A 24 -0.86 -5.48 5.78
C LEU A 24 -1.72 -6.65 6.27
N GLU A 25 -1.11 -7.80 6.56
CA GLU A 25 -1.84 -8.96 7.11
C GLU A 25 -2.37 -8.69 8.53
N ALA A 26 -1.62 -7.98 9.37
CA ALA A 26 -2.07 -7.53 10.68
C ALA A 26 -3.29 -6.58 10.58
N ALA A 27 -3.30 -5.69 9.59
CA ALA A 27 -4.46 -4.86 9.30
C ALA A 27 -5.66 -5.69 8.85
N ARG A 28 -5.46 -6.67 7.95
CA ARG A 28 -6.52 -7.60 7.50
C ARG A 28 -7.08 -8.44 8.65
N ALA A 29 -6.22 -8.84 9.58
CA ALA A 29 -6.59 -9.59 10.77
C ALA A 29 -7.21 -8.71 11.88
N GLY A 30 -7.28 -7.39 11.69
CA GLY A 30 -7.84 -6.45 12.66
C GLY A 30 -6.97 -6.19 13.90
N THR A 31 -5.72 -6.63 13.91
CA THR A 31 -4.81 -6.42 15.05
C THR A 31 -4.23 -5.00 15.08
N LEU A 32 -4.23 -4.32 13.93
CA LEU A 32 -3.97 -2.89 13.80
C LEU A 32 -4.94 -2.25 12.81
N GLN A 33 -5.05 -0.92 12.88
CA GLN A 33 -5.85 -0.11 11.96
C GLN A 33 -4.89 0.77 11.17
N LEU A 34 -4.90 0.63 9.85
CA LEU A 34 -4.15 1.48 8.94
C LEU A 34 -4.94 2.76 8.67
N TYR A 35 -4.22 3.87 8.62
CA TYR A 35 -4.73 5.18 8.22
C TYR A 35 -3.90 5.68 7.06
N THR A 36 -4.55 6.36 6.13
CA THR A 36 -3.92 6.92 4.93
C THR A 36 -4.60 8.23 4.54
N SER A 37 -4.04 8.95 3.57
CA SER A 37 -4.61 10.17 3.01
C SER A 37 -4.58 10.09 1.48
N ALA A 38 -5.33 10.96 0.81
CA ALA A 38 -5.33 11.02 -0.66
C ALA A 38 -3.91 11.26 -1.22
N ALA A 39 -3.11 12.10 -0.54
CA ALA A 39 -1.73 12.37 -0.92
C ALA A 39 -0.83 11.11 -0.81
N LEU A 40 -0.97 10.33 0.27
CA LEU A 40 -0.21 9.08 0.43
C LEU A 40 -0.62 8.02 -0.61
N LEU A 41 -1.91 7.92 -0.94
CA LEU A 41 -2.39 7.01 -1.99
C LEU A 41 -1.80 7.39 -3.36
N ALA A 42 -1.77 8.68 -3.68
CA ALA A 42 -1.15 9.19 -4.90
C ALA A 42 0.36 8.87 -4.93
N GLU A 43 1.07 9.10 -3.82
CA GLU A 43 2.50 8.78 -3.72
C GLU A 43 2.77 7.27 -3.92
N ILE A 44 1.95 6.40 -3.31
CA ILE A 44 2.05 4.94 -3.52
C ILE A 44 1.89 4.60 -5.01
N GLU A 45 0.90 5.20 -5.68
CA GLU A 45 0.65 4.97 -7.10
C GLU A 45 1.84 5.41 -7.97
N GLU A 46 2.34 6.63 -7.74
CA GLU A 46 3.51 7.17 -8.43
C GLU A 46 4.75 6.28 -8.25
N VAL A 47 4.98 5.78 -7.04
CA VAL A 47 6.09 4.86 -6.76
C VAL A 47 5.92 3.58 -7.55
N LEU A 48 4.73 2.96 -7.57
CA LEU A 48 4.44 1.72 -8.29
C LEU A 48 4.60 1.86 -9.81
N GLN A 49 4.43 3.07 -10.36
CA GLN A 49 4.62 3.36 -11.79
C GLN A 49 6.09 3.52 -12.19
N ARG A 50 7.04 3.59 -11.24
CA ARG A 50 8.48 3.66 -11.56
C ARG A 50 8.91 2.40 -12.32
N ALA A 51 9.78 2.57 -13.33
CA ALA A 51 10.17 1.51 -14.28
C ALA A 51 10.53 0.16 -13.63
N LYS A 52 11.30 0.19 -12.53
CA LYS A 52 11.72 -1.01 -11.78
C LYS A 52 10.56 -1.82 -11.18
N PHE A 53 9.41 -1.21 -10.90
CA PHE A 53 8.22 -1.87 -10.36
C PHE A 53 7.17 -2.11 -11.43
N ALA A 54 6.99 -1.15 -12.35
CA ALA A 54 6.07 -1.27 -13.47
C ALA A 54 6.33 -2.53 -14.32
N GLN A 55 7.60 -2.88 -14.56
CA GLN A 55 7.95 -4.12 -15.27
C GLN A 55 7.44 -5.37 -14.54
N ARG A 56 7.59 -5.42 -13.21
CA ARG A 56 7.11 -6.55 -12.39
C ARG A 56 5.59 -6.63 -12.39
N LEU A 57 4.91 -5.49 -12.27
CA LEU A 57 3.45 -5.40 -12.30
C LEU A 57 2.89 -5.87 -13.64
N SER A 58 3.54 -5.46 -14.75
CA SER A 58 3.21 -5.93 -16.10
C SER A 58 3.36 -7.45 -16.24
N LEU A 59 4.48 -8.01 -15.76
CA LEU A 59 4.69 -9.46 -15.76
C LEU A 59 3.66 -10.22 -14.92
N ALA A 60 3.15 -9.61 -13.85
CA ALA A 60 2.08 -10.17 -13.00
C ALA A 60 0.67 -9.94 -13.57
N GLY A 61 0.51 -9.13 -14.63
CA GLY A 61 -0.80 -8.75 -15.17
C GLY A 61 -1.64 -7.89 -14.22
N VAL A 62 -1.00 -7.13 -13.32
CA VAL A 62 -1.69 -6.32 -12.30
C VAL A 62 -1.41 -4.83 -12.54
N ALA A 63 -2.44 -4.00 -12.59
CA ALA A 63 -2.28 -2.55 -12.67
C ALA A 63 -1.92 -1.95 -11.30
N SER A 64 -1.08 -0.90 -11.28
CA SER A 64 -0.73 -0.17 -10.05
C SER A 64 -1.98 0.32 -9.31
N HIS A 65 -2.93 0.88 -10.06
CA HIS A 65 -4.20 1.38 -9.54
C HIS A 65 -4.97 0.30 -8.77
N THR A 66 -4.98 -0.94 -9.24
CA THR A 66 -5.65 -2.07 -8.56
C THR A 66 -5.04 -2.33 -7.17
N LEU A 67 -3.72 -2.26 -7.05
CA LEU A 67 -3.04 -2.43 -5.76
C LEU A 67 -3.32 -1.26 -4.81
N VAL A 68 -3.32 -0.03 -5.34
CA VAL A 68 -3.62 1.18 -4.57
C VAL A 68 -5.06 1.12 -4.03
N MET A 69 -6.03 0.75 -4.86
CA MET A 69 -7.42 0.58 -4.44
C MET A 69 -7.59 -0.55 -3.41
N GLY A 70 -6.85 -1.65 -3.57
CA GLY A 70 -6.84 -2.74 -2.60
C GLY A 70 -6.27 -2.32 -1.23
N TYR A 71 -5.25 -1.45 -1.22
CA TYR A 71 -4.72 -0.86 0.01
C TYR A 71 -5.68 0.19 0.61
N ALA A 72 -6.26 1.05 -0.23
CA ALA A 72 -7.23 2.06 0.21
C ALA A 72 -8.46 1.42 0.87
N ALA A 73 -8.92 0.27 0.36
CA ALA A 73 -10.01 -0.49 0.96
C ALA A 73 -9.65 -1.12 2.33
N LEU A 74 -8.36 -1.27 2.63
CA LEU A 74 -7.85 -1.83 3.89
C LEU A 74 -7.57 -0.74 4.95
N ALA A 75 -7.45 0.52 4.53
CA ALA A 75 -7.06 1.64 5.37
C ALA A 75 -8.20 2.66 5.54
N TRP A 76 -8.17 3.38 6.66
CA TRP A 76 -9.06 4.50 6.91
C TRP A 76 -8.53 5.75 6.24
N LEU A 77 -9.29 6.31 5.29
CA LEU A 77 -8.95 7.56 4.64
C LEU A 77 -9.23 8.73 5.60
N ILE A 78 -8.21 9.56 5.82
CA ILE A 78 -8.30 10.77 6.64
C ILE A 78 -7.74 11.98 5.91
N GLU A 79 -8.16 13.16 6.37
CA GLU A 79 -7.60 14.44 5.98
C GLU A 79 -6.61 14.88 7.08
N PRO A 80 -5.32 15.09 6.74
CA PRO A 80 -4.33 15.60 7.70
C PRO A 80 -4.68 17.02 8.18
N ALA A 81 -4.33 17.35 9.42
CA ALA A 81 -4.52 18.67 10.02
C ALA A 81 -3.46 19.69 9.60
#